data_AF-A0A7V2CNX3-F1
#
_entry.id   AF-A0A7V2CNX3-F1
#
_cell.length_a   1.000
_cell.length_b   1.000
_cell.length_c   1.000
_cell.angle_alpha   90.00
_cell.angle_beta   90.00
_cell.angle_gamma   90.00
#
_symmetry.space_group_name_H-M   'P 1'
#
loop_
_entity.id
_entity.type
_entity.pdbx_description
1 polymer ?
#
loop_
_entity_poly.entity_id
_entity_poly.type
_entity_poly.pdbx_seq_one_letter_code
_entity_poly.pdbx_strand_id
1 'polypeptide(L)'
;MPRKHTDSATVPTNMQATFDTVVRLTDTFCQQHLNAEYAALCRERPSPLTSGDPASWAAGIVSVLGRPNFLDDPSQQPHMKIGDIGPKFGVGASTAAAKAKKIRALIRSCPPNVVGLIP
;
A
#
# COMPACT_ATOMS: atom_id res chain seq x y z
N MET A 1 -40.31 0.83 4.12
CA MET A 1 -38.99 0.28 4.48
C MET A 1 -37.99 1.43 4.52
N PRO A 2 -37.37 1.79 5.67
CA PRO A 2 -36.45 2.92 5.69
C PRO A 2 -35.05 2.47 5.27
N ARG A 3 -34.49 3.14 4.25
CA ARG A 3 -33.08 3.02 3.86
C ARG A 3 -32.25 3.61 4.98
N LYS A 4 -31.38 2.79 5.60
CA LYS A 4 -30.42 3.26 6.60
C LYS A 4 -29.37 4.10 5.88
N HIS A 5 -29.29 5.38 6.23
CA HIS A 5 -28.23 6.27 5.79
C HIS A 5 -26.88 5.71 6.24
N THR A 6 -25.97 5.54 5.29
CA THR A 6 -24.54 5.30 5.52
C THR A 6 -23.95 6.53 6.17
N ASP A 7 -23.64 6.42 7.45
CA ASP A 7 -22.96 7.44 8.23
C ASP A 7 -21.57 7.72 7.62
N SER A 8 -21.24 9.00 7.58
CA SER A 8 -20.01 9.57 7.05
C SER A 8 -18.78 8.77 7.43
N ALA A 9 -17.91 8.56 6.43
CA ALA A 9 -16.60 7.92 6.53
C ALA A 9 -15.63 8.71 7.43
N THR A 10 -15.90 8.73 8.73
CA THR A 10 -14.93 9.14 9.73
C THR A 10 -14.02 7.93 9.95
N VAL A 11 -12.82 7.98 9.38
CA VAL A 11 -11.79 6.98 9.66
C VAL A 11 -11.64 6.89 11.18
N PRO A 12 -12.01 5.76 11.83
CA PRO A 12 -11.94 5.65 13.27
C PRO A 12 -10.48 5.87 13.70
N THR A 13 -10.27 6.61 14.78
CA THR A 13 -8.94 7.06 15.26
C THR A 13 -7.91 5.91 15.35
N ASN A 14 -8.37 4.68 15.62
CA ASN A 14 -7.54 3.48 15.65
C ASN A 14 -6.91 3.11 14.27
N MET A 15 -7.58 3.44 13.16
CA MET A 15 -7.04 3.23 11.82
C MET A 15 -5.99 4.27 11.43
N GLN A 16 -6.04 5.49 11.99
CA GLN A 16 -5.04 6.52 11.70
C GLN A 16 -3.66 6.13 12.24
N ALA A 17 -3.58 5.59 13.46
CA ALA A 17 -2.32 5.11 14.04
C ALA A 17 -1.71 3.94 13.24
N THR A 18 -2.55 3.03 12.75
CA THR A 18 -2.12 1.94 11.87
C THR A 18 -1.60 2.49 10.54
N PHE A 19 -2.33 3.43 9.94
CA PHE A 19 -1.93 4.06 8.69
C PHE A 19 -0.59 4.80 8.83
N ASP A 20 -0.43 5.63 9.87
CA ASP A 20 0.82 6.34 10.14
C ASP A 20 2.00 5.38 10.29
N THR A 21 1.79 4.26 10.99
CA THR A 21 2.81 3.22 11.13
C THR A 21 3.17 2.58 9.79
N VAL A 22 2.16 2.28 8.95
CA VAL A 22 2.40 1.73 7.61
C VAL A 22 3.15 2.74 6.74
N VAL A 23 2.74 4.00 6.75
CA VAL A 23 3.42 5.08 6.01
C VAL A 23 4.87 5.18 6.46
N ARG A 24 5.14 5.22 7.76
CA ARG A 24 6.51 5.27 8.31
C ARG A 24 7.35 4.07 7.87
N LEU A 25 6.78 2.86 7.90
CA LEU A 25 7.46 1.64 7.43
C LEU A 25 7.76 1.69 5.94
N THR A 26 6.78 2.08 5.11
CA THR A 26 6.99 2.22 3.66
C THR A 26 7.98 3.33 3.34
N ASP A 27 7.94 4.45 4.06
CA ASP A 27 8.83 5.60 3.84
C ASP A 27 10.28 5.22 4.15
N THR A 28 10.51 4.60 5.31
CA THR A 28 11.83 4.09 5.71
C THR A 28 12.35 3.09 4.68
N PHE A 29 11.50 2.15 4.23
CA PHE A 29 11.89 1.17 3.21
C PHE A 29 12.23 1.82 1.89
N CYS A 30 11.42 2.79 1.44
CA CYS A 30 11.64 3.49 0.19
C CYS A 30 12.94 4.31 0.23
N GLN A 31 13.23 4.97 1.35
CA GLN A 31 14.51 5.67 1.55
C GLN A 31 15.71 4.73 1.56
N GLN A 32 15.58 3.54 2.14
CA GLN A 32 16.68 2.57 2.26
C GLN A 32 16.94 1.77 0.98
N HIS A 33 15.91 1.52 0.18
CA HIS A 33 15.99 0.54 -0.90
C HIS A 33 15.43 0.99 -2.25
N LEU A 34 14.64 2.06 -2.28
CA LEU A 34 13.99 2.57 -3.50
C LEU A 34 14.39 4.04 -3.69
N ASN A 35 13.42 4.94 -3.76
CA ASN A 35 13.63 6.37 -3.89
C ASN A 35 12.46 7.17 -3.24
N ALA A 36 12.56 8.51 -3.28
CA ALA A 36 11.55 9.40 -2.74
C ALA A 36 10.20 9.35 -3.50
N GLU A 37 10.21 9.03 -4.79
CA GLU A 37 8.98 8.91 -5.60
C GLU A 37 8.14 7.73 -5.12
N TYR A 38 8.77 6.58 -4.86
CA TYR A 38 8.10 5.43 -4.25
C TYR A 38 7.53 5.74 -2.87
N ALA A 39 8.22 6.57 -2.07
CA ALA A 39 7.71 7.01 -0.77
C ALA A 39 6.45 7.87 -0.92
N ALA A 40 6.41 8.77 -1.92
CA ALA A 40 5.24 9.57 -2.24
C ALA A 40 4.07 8.69 -2.73
N LEU A 41 4.33 7.73 -3.62
CA LEU A 41 3.32 6.80 -4.12
C LEU A 41 2.70 5.95 -2.99
N CYS A 42 3.49 5.54 -1.99
CA CYS A 42 2.98 4.79 -0.84
C CYS A 42 2.06 5.63 0.07
N ARG A 43 2.16 6.97 0.03
CA ARG A 43 1.30 7.89 0.79
C ARG A 43 -0.04 8.16 0.11
N GLU A 44 -0.12 7.97 -1.21
CA GLU A 44 -1.39 8.07 -1.95
C GLU A 44 -2.31 6.88 -1.63
N ARG A 45 -3.11 7.10 -0.58
CA ARG A 45 -4.10 6.23 0.07
C ARG A 45 -4.53 4.95 -0.66
N PRO A 46 -4.20 3.77 -0.09
CA PRO A 46 -5.13 2.66 -0.03
C PRO A 46 -6.07 2.84 1.18
N SER A 47 -7.28 3.36 0.94
CA SER A 47 -8.36 3.42 1.95
C SER A 47 -8.97 2.03 2.19
N PRO A 48 -9.57 1.76 3.37
CA PRO A 48 -8.94 1.72 4.69
C PRO A 48 -8.14 0.43 4.87
N LEU A 49 -6.92 0.56 5.40
CA LEU A 49 -6.13 -0.57 5.90
C LEU A 49 -6.91 -1.20 7.07
N THR A 50 -7.56 -2.32 6.81
CA THR A 50 -8.29 -3.10 7.82
C THR A 50 -7.32 -3.75 8.80
N SER A 51 -7.83 -4.23 9.94
CA SER A 51 -7.04 -4.86 11.00
C SER A 51 -5.98 -5.85 10.50
N GLY A 52 -4.84 -5.86 11.20
CA GLY A 52 -3.72 -6.78 10.97
C GLY A 52 -2.38 -6.08 11.07
N ASP A 53 -1.32 -6.87 10.90
CA ASP A 53 0.06 -6.42 11.05
C ASP A 53 0.43 -5.28 10.05
N PRO A 54 0.95 -4.14 10.54
CA PRO A 54 1.39 -3.01 9.71
C PRO A 54 2.51 -3.37 8.73
N ALA A 55 3.47 -4.22 9.10
CA ALA A 55 4.56 -4.61 8.22
C ALA A 55 4.03 -5.40 7.01
N SER A 56 3.04 -6.26 7.22
CA SER A 56 2.36 -7.00 6.17
C SER A 56 1.59 -6.10 5.20
N TRP A 57 1.01 -5.01 5.70
CA TRP A 57 0.39 -3.99 4.86
C TRP A 57 1.44 -3.21 4.06
N ALA A 58 2.52 -2.76 4.70
CA ALA A 58 3.62 -2.06 4.03
C ALA A 58 4.23 -2.89 2.89
N ALA A 59 4.56 -4.16 3.16
CA ALA A 59 5.07 -5.09 2.15
C ALA A 59 4.09 -5.27 0.99
N GLY A 60 2.80 -5.39 1.30
CA GLY A 60 1.74 -5.48 0.30
C GLY A 60 1.64 -4.24 -0.59
N ILE A 61 1.72 -3.04 -0.01
CA ILE A 61 1.62 -1.76 -0.74
C ILE A 61 2.77 -1.63 -1.74
N VAL A 62 4.02 -1.79 -1.28
CA VAL A 62 5.20 -1.71 -2.14
C VAL A 62 5.14 -2.79 -3.24
N SER A 63 4.66 -4.00 -2.93
CA SER A 63 4.49 -5.07 -3.92
C SER A 63 3.42 -4.79 -4.98
N VAL A 64 2.38 -4.02 -4.64
CA VAL A 64 1.32 -3.65 -5.57
C VAL A 64 1.75 -2.48 -6.46
N LEU A 65 2.44 -1.50 -5.88
CA LEU A 65 2.98 -0.36 -6.61
C LEU A 65 4.18 -0.73 -7.49
N GLY A 66 5.01 -1.69 -7.06
CA GLY A 66 6.23 -2.05 -7.78
C GLY A 66 5.97 -2.63 -9.18
N ARG A 67 4.95 -3.47 -9.36
CA ARG A 67 4.65 -4.09 -10.66
C ARG A 67 4.32 -3.09 -11.79
N PRO A 68 3.35 -2.17 -11.63
CA PRO A 68 3.07 -1.17 -12.67
C PRO A 68 4.21 -0.17 -12.85
N ASN A 69 5.08 -0.01 -11.85
CA ASN A 69 6.25 0.87 -11.91
C ASN A 69 7.55 0.11 -12.29
N PHE A 70 7.42 -1.08 -12.90
CA PHE A 70 8.53 -1.90 -13.41
C PHE A 70 9.65 -2.15 -12.40
N LEU A 71 9.31 -2.25 -11.11
CA LEU A 71 10.30 -2.44 -10.04
C LEU A 71 11.11 -3.74 -10.20
N ASP A 72 10.50 -4.78 -10.78
CA ASP A 72 11.19 -6.05 -11.04
C ASP A 72 11.93 -6.09 -12.37
N ASP A 73 11.91 -5.01 -13.14
CA ASP A 73 12.67 -4.90 -14.37
C ASP A 73 14.12 -4.44 -14.06
N PRO A 74 15.14 -5.26 -14.40
CA PRO A 74 16.53 -4.95 -14.09
C PRO A 74 17.10 -3.78 -14.90
N SER A 75 16.41 -3.31 -15.94
CA SER A 75 16.79 -2.12 -16.71
C SER A 75 16.32 -0.81 -16.06
N GLN A 76 15.41 -0.87 -15.08
CA GLN A 76 14.89 0.29 -14.36
C GLN A 76 15.67 0.52 -13.07
N GLN A 77 15.74 1.79 -12.62
CA GLN A 77 16.31 2.17 -11.33
C GLN A 77 15.29 2.98 -10.55
N PRO A 78 14.98 2.63 -9.29
CA PRO A 78 15.49 1.48 -8.53
C PRO A 78 14.93 0.13 -9.02
N HIS A 79 15.71 -0.96 -8.89
CA HIS A 79 15.28 -2.33 -9.20
C HIS A 79 15.26 -3.21 -7.94
N MET A 80 14.14 -3.90 -7.71
CA MET A 80 13.98 -4.92 -6.68
C MET A 80 12.96 -5.98 -7.10
N LYS A 81 13.31 -7.26 -6.93
CA LYS A 81 12.34 -8.33 -7.15
C LYS A 81 11.19 -8.21 -6.14
N ILE A 82 9.97 -8.31 -6.63
CA ILE A 82 8.77 -8.29 -5.78
C ILE A 82 8.81 -9.36 -4.67
N GLY A 83 9.44 -10.51 -4.95
CA GLY A 83 9.63 -11.59 -3.97
C GLY A 83 10.52 -11.22 -2.78
N ASP A 84 11.43 -10.26 -2.93
CA ASP A 84 12.37 -9.83 -1.88
C ASP A 84 11.76 -8.78 -0.95
N ILE A 85 10.66 -8.14 -1.34
CA ILE A 85 9.98 -7.11 -0.54
C ILE A 85 9.49 -7.69 0.79
N GLY A 86 8.74 -8.80 0.74
CA GLY A 86 8.19 -9.45 1.94
C GLY A 86 9.26 -9.77 2.99
N PRO A 87 10.31 -10.54 2.65
CA PRO A 87 11.41 -10.85 3.55
C PRO A 87 12.09 -9.62 4.15
N LYS A 88 12.29 -8.54 3.38
CA LYS A 88 12.88 -7.29 3.90
C LYS A 88 12.00 -6.54 4.90
N PHE A 89 10.68 -6.74 4.84
CA PHE A 89 9.75 -6.29 5.88
C PHE A 89 9.61 -7.27 7.05
N GLY A 90 10.32 -8.41 7.04
CA GLY A 90 10.16 -9.47 8.03
C GLY A 90 8.86 -10.27 7.87
N VAL A 91 8.22 -10.21 6.70
CA VAL A 91 6.91 -10.81 6.44
C VAL A 91 7.06 -12.00 5.49
N GLY A 92 6.42 -13.12 5.81
CA GLY A 92 6.38 -14.27 4.91
C GLY A 92 5.76 -13.93 3.55
N ALA A 93 6.32 -14.46 2.46
CA ALA A 93 5.88 -14.16 1.09
C ALA A 93 4.37 -14.40 0.88
N SER A 94 3.82 -15.46 1.47
CA SER A 94 2.38 -15.78 1.41
C SER A 94 1.52 -14.71 2.08
N THR A 95 1.98 -14.13 3.19
CA THR A 95 1.27 -13.07 3.93
C THR A 95 1.32 -11.76 3.13
N ALA A 96 2.49 -11.40 2.59
CA ALA A 96 2.64 -10.23 1.74
C ALA A 96 1.76 -10.33 0.47
N ALA A 97 1.73 -11.50 -0.17
CA ALA A 97 0.90 -11.77 -1.33
C ALA A 97 -0.60 -11.68 -1.02
N ALA A 98 -1.04 -12.21 0.12
CA ALA A 98 -2.44 -12.12 0.57
C ALA A 98 -2.86 -10.67 0.81
N LYS A 99 -1.99 -9.85 1.43
CA LYS A 99 -2.23 -8.41 1.63
C LYS A 99 -2.22 -7.64 0.30
N ALA A 100 -1.27 -7.91 -0.59
CA ALA A 100 -1.22 -7.34 -1.93
C ALA A 100 -2.51 -7.62 -2.72
N LYS A 101 -3.07 -8.84 -2.64
CA LYS A 101 -4.36 -9.17 -3.26
C LYS A 101 -5.50 -8.32 -2.70
N LYS A 102 -5.57 -8.12 -1.37
CA LYS A 102 -6.56 -7.24 -0.73
C LYS A 102 -6.42 -5.80 -1.19
N ILE A 103 -5.20 -5.27 -1.23
CA ILE A 103 -4.92 -3.90 -1.69
C ILE A 103 -5.37 -3.70 -3.14
N ARG A 104 -5.05 -4.63 -4.04
CA ARG A 104 -5.51 -4.58 -5.45
C ARG A 104 -7.03 -4.60 -5.56
N ALA A 105 -7.71 -5.39 -4.73
CA ALA A 105 -9.16 -5.42 -4.69
C ALA A 105 -9.73 -4.06 -4.20
N LEU A 106 -9.13 -3.46 -3.18
CA LEU A 106 -9.51 -2.14 -2.66
C LEU A 106 -9.35 -1.05 -3.73
N ILE A 107 -8.21 -1.01 -4.42
CA ILE A 107 -7.93 -0.07 -5.52
C ILE A 107 -8.98 -0.23 -6.64
N ARG A 108 -9.33 -1.47 -6.99
CA ARG A 108 -10.34 -1.74 -8.04
C ARG A 108 -11.76 -1.37 -7.63
N SER A 109 -12.10 -1.56 -6.35
CA SER A 109 -13.44 -1.25 -5.82
C SER A 109 -13.66 0.23 -5.54
N CYS A 110 -12.59 1.03 -5.49
CA CYS A 110 -12.68 2.48 -5.42
C CYS A 110 -13.01 3.00 -6.83
N PRO A 111 -14.15 3.69 -7.06
CA PRO A 111 -14.43 4.27 -8.36
C PRO A 111 -13.30 5.23 -8.75
N PRO A 112 -12.90 5.29 -10.04
CA PRO A 112 -11.71 6.02 -10.51
C PRO A 112 -11.77 7.56 -10.35
N ASN A 113 -12.72 8.11 -9.59
CA ASN A 113 -12.97 9.55 -9.49
C ASN A 113 -12.30 10.22 -8.27
N VAL A 114 -11.19 9.65 -7.77
CA VAL A 114 -10.31 10.33 -6.80
C VAL A 114 -8.82 10.21 -7.12
N VAL A 115 -8.44 9.58 -8.24
CA VAL A 115 -7.08 9.75 -8.80
C VAL A 115 -7.13 10.95 -9.73
N GLY A 116 -7.41 12.11 -9.13
CA GLY A 116 -7.31 13.39 -9.79
C GLY A 116 -5.84 13.78 -9.87
N LEU A 117 -5.35 13.78 -11.10
CA LEU A 117 -4.43 14.80 -11.60
C LEU A 117 -3.02 14.83 -10.97
N ILE A 118 -2.09 14.15 -11.62
CA ILE A 118 -0.75 14.72 -11.84
C ILE A 118 -0.45 14.52 -13.34
N PRO A 119 -0.10 15.61 -14.07
CA PRO A 119 -0.10 15.71 -15.53
C PRO A 119 0.84 14.75 -16.27
#